data_AF-A0A843G0H9-F1
#
_entry.id   AF-A0A843G0H9-F1
#
_cell.length_a   1.000
_cell.length_b   1.000
_cell.length_c   1.000
_cell.angle_alpha   90.00
_cell.angle_beta   90.00
_cell.angle_gamma   90.00
#
_symmetry.space_group_name_H-M   'P 1'
#
loop_
_entity.id
_entity.type
_entity.pdbx_description
1 polymer ?
#
loop_
_entity_poly.entity_id
_entity_poly.type
_entity_poly.pdbx_seq_one_letter_code
_entity_poly.pdbx_strand_id
1 'polypeptide(L)'
;MDISEIAKLRNIILIALLAVFTAFALWVRMLPADGLFTETLPNLLGNDPWYMLRQIESMTANSLQYPWFDPMTYYPYGTDNFWGPLFPMIGSIMCIIAGAATRYDIMYVSSTLPALMGAATVVLMYFVGAKVEDWKTGIITALFTAIVAGQFLYRSLFGFVDHHVAETFFGALFCLMYIAYIAYVREHPIDFGDKESLKIPALIAIFSGIAYVIGLANMPTMILYALIAAIYTGIQFIWDRIKGRTTEYLVLLNVVTFGVAILGFFIIGLHHAGMG
;
A
#
# COMPACT_ATOMS: atom_id res chain seq x y z
N MET A 1 26.33 5.76 31.06
CA MET A 1 25.76 4.89 30.01
C MET A 1 26.47 5.26 28.72
N ASP A 2 27.08 4.29 28.03
CA ASP A 2 27.79 4.53 26.76
C ASP A 2 26.81 5.01 25.67
N ILE A 3 27.28 5.75 24.67
CA ILE A 3 26.49 6.23 23.54
C ILE A 3 25.83 5.06 22.80
N SER A 4 26.53 3.92 22.72
CA SER A 4 26.00 2.69 22.14
C SER A 4 24.82 2.11 22.93
N GLU A 5 24.89 2.14 24.26
CA GLU A 5 23.82 1.69 25.17
C GLU A 5 22.58 2.60 25.07
N ILE A 6 22.79 3.91 24.98
CA ILE A 6 21.70 4.89 24.77
C ILE A 6 20.99 4.64 23.44
N ALA A 7 21.74 4.39 22.36
CA ALA A 7 21.17 4.10 21.05
C ALA A 7 20.38 2.78 21.03
N LYS A 8 20.89 1.73 21.70
CA LYS A 8 20.17 0.46 21.86
C LYS A 8 18.88 0.64 22.64
N LEU A 9 18.93 1.31 23.78
CA LEU A 9 17.75 1.57 24.61
C LEU A 9 16.69 2.37 23.85
N ARG A 10 17.11 3.41 23.11
CA ARG A 10 16.21 4.16 22.23
C ARG A 10 15.54 3.24 21.22
N ASN A 11 16.30 2.40 20.51
CA ASN A 11 15.73 1.51 19.50
C ASN A 11 14.75 0.50 20.10
N ILE A 12 15.02 -0.02 21.30
CA ILE A 12 14.09 -0.89 22.05
C ILE A 12 12.79 -0.13 22.36
N ILE A 13 12.90 1.11 22.86
CA ILE A 13 11.72 1.94 23.15
C ILE A 13 10.91 2.21 21.87
N LEU A 14 11.57 2.51 20.75
CA LEU A 14 10.90 2.73 19.47
C LEU A 14 10.13 1.49 19.00
N ILE A 15 10.77 0.32 19.04
CA ILE A 15 10.13 -0.95 18.68
C ILE A 15 8.94 -1.22 19.60
N ALA A 16 9.09 -1.01 20.90
CA ALA A 16 8.01 -1.20 21.87
C ALA A 16 6.83 -0.26 21.60
N LEU A 17 7.08 1.03 21.35
CA LEU A 17 6.03 2.00 21.01
C LEU A 17 5.31 1.63 19.71
N LEU A 18 6.06 1.26 18.66
CA LEU A 18 5.46 0.83 17.40
C LEU A 18 4.62 -0.44 17.57
N ALA A 19 5.08 -1.39 18.37
CA ALA A 19 4.31 -2.58 18.70
C ALA A 19 3.01 -2.22 19.43
N VAL A 20 3.06 -1.33 20.43
CA VAL A 20 1.89 -0.85 21.16
C VAL A 20 0.90 -0.13 20.24
N PHE A 21 1.37 0.79 19.39
CA PHE A 21 0.50 1.53 18.47
C PHE A 21 -0.14 0.62 17.43
N THR A 22 0.63 -0.32 16.88
CA THR A 22 0.15 -1.29 15.89
C THR A 22 -0.86 -2.25 16.53
N ALA A 23 -0.60 -2.75 17.73
CA ALA A 23 -1.51 -3.61 18.48
C ALA A 23 -2.81 -2.87 18.84
N PHE A 24 -2.72 -1.62 19.29
CA PHE A 24 -3.89 -0.78 19.54
C PHE A 24 -4.69 -0.55 18.26
N ALA A 25 -4.02 -0.20 17.15
CA ALA A 25 -4.66 0.03 15.86
C ALA A 25 -5.38 -1.22 15.34
N LEU A 26 -4.78 -2.40 15.52
CA LEU A 26 -5.40 -3.68 15.20
C LEU A 26 -6.60 -3.97 16.10
N TRP A 27 -6.45 -3.81 17.42
CA TRP A 27 -7.52 -4.02 18.39
C TRP A 27 -8.76 -3.20 18.05
N VAL A 28 -8.60 -1.89 17.82
CA VAL A 28 -9.70 -1.00 17.43
C VAL A 28 -10.39 -1.49 16.14
N ARG A 29 -9.62 -1.93 15.15
CA ARG A 29 -10.16 -2.42 13.87
C ARG A 29 -10.89 -3.75 13.98
N MET A 30 -10.55 -4.57 14.97
CA MET A 30 -11.19 -5.85 15.22
C MET A 30 -12.46 -5.75 16.08
N LEU A 31 -12.73 -4.61 16.73
CA LEU A 31 -13.91 -4.42 17.59
C LEU A 31 -15.26 -4.82 16.95
N PRO A 32 -15.51 -4.60 15.63
CA PRO A 32 -16.77 -5.01 15.02
C PRO A 32 -16.95 -6.53 14.87
N ALA A 33 -15.90 -7.34 15.06
CA ALA A 33 -15.91 -8.77 14.73
C ALA A 33 -17.04 -9.53 15.44
N ASP A 34 -17.17 -9.36 16.76
CA ASP A 34 -18.17 -10.07 17.57
C ASP A 34 -19.61 -9.69 17.18
N GLY A 35 -19.82 -8.46 16.71
CA GLY A 35 -21.13 -7.99 16.25
C GLY A 35 -21.47 -8.37 14.82
N LEU A 36 -20.45 -8.57 13.97
CA LEU A 36 -20.62 -8.91 12.56
C LEU A 36 -20.64 -10.41 12.30
N PHE A 37 -20.00 -11.22 13.14
CA PHE A 37 -19.91 -12.67 12.97
C PHE A 37 -20.51 -13.38 14.18
N THR A 38 -21.82 -13.61 14.08
CA THR A 38 -22.54 -14.51 14.99
C THR A 38 -22.66 -15.90 14.36
N GLU A 39 -23.00 -16.91 15.16
CA GLU A 39 -23.15 -18.30 14.67
C GLU A 39 -24.20 -18.44 13.55
N THR A 40 -25.16 -17.51 13.47
CA THR A 40 -26.33 -17.64 12.58
C THR A 40 -26.36 -16.65 11.43
N LEU A 41 -25.65 -15.51 11.51
CA LEU A 41 -25.66 -14.51 10.45
C LEU A 41 -24.34 -13.73 10.40
N PRO A 42 -23.37 -14.16 9.60
CA PRO A 42 -22.17 -13.39 9.38
C PRO A 42 -22.46 -12.28 8.35
N ASN A 43 -21.87 -11.11 8.52
CA ASN A 43 -22.16 -9.93 7.71
C ASN A 43 -20.90 -9.12 7.37
N LEU A 44 -20.95 -8.40 6.25
CA LEU A 44 -19.92 -7.45 5.82
C LEU A 44 -20.43 -6.01 5.87
N LEU A 45 -19.51 -5.06 5.99
CA LEU A 45 -19.81 -3.63 6.13
C LEU A 45 -19.93 -2.96 4.76
N GLY A 46 -21.13 -2.53 4.38
CA GLY A 46 -21.36 -1.84 3.09
C GLY A 46 -21.63 -2.82 1.93
N ASN A 47 -21.52 -2.33 0.70
CA ASN A 47 -21.87 -3.12 -0.50
C ASN A 47 -20.61 -3.67 -1.20
N ASP A 48 -19.62 -2.81 -1.43
CA ASP A 48 -18.38 -3.13 -2.14
C ASP A 48 -17.66 -4.36 -1.54
N PRO A 49 -17.61 -4.55 -0.21
CA PRO A 49 -17.07 -5.76 0.40
C PRO A 49 -17.72 -7.08 -0.03
N TRP A 50 -19.02 -7.07 -0.34
CA TRP A 50 -19.69 -8.28 -0.83
C TRP A 50 -19.23 -8.64 -2.23
N TYR A 51 -19.00 -7.64 -3.09
CA TYR A 51 -18.45 -7.87 -4.42
C TYR A 51 -17.00 -8.36 -4.34
N MET A 52 -16.20 -7.77 -3.44
CA MET A 52 -14.82 -8.22 -3.20
C MET A 52 -14.76 -9.66 -2.67
N LEU A 53 -15.63 -10.01 -1.70
CA LEU A 53 -15.74 -11.37 -1.17
C LEU A 53 -16.00 -12.37 -2.30
N ARG A 54 -16.91 -12.03 -3.22
CA ARG A 54 -17.20 -12.88 -4.38
C ARG A 54 -15.95 -13.10 -5.24
N GLN A 55 -15.11 -12.08 -5.44
CA GLN A 55 -13.84 -12.27 -6.15
C GLN A 55 -12.91 -13.21 -5.40
N ILE A 56 -12.82 -13.09 -4.08
CA ILE A 56 -12.03 -13.98 -3.23
C ILE A 56 -12.54 -15.42 -3.29
N GLU A 57 -13.86 -15.63 -3.21
CA GLU A 57 -14.50 -16.95 -3.35
C GLU A 57 -14.18 -17.57 -4.72
N SER A 58 -14.33 -16.80 -5.79
CA SER A 58 -14.02 -17.23 -7.16
C SER A 58 -12.55 -17.62 -7.32
N MET A 59 -11.63 -16.78 -6.87
CA MET A 59 -10.19 -17.02 -6.97
C MET A 59 -9.74 -18.21 -6.11
N THR A 60 -10.29 -18.35 -4.90
CA THR A 60 -10.01 -19.47 -4.00
C THR A 60 -10.46 -20.80 -4.63
N ALA A 61 -11.61 -20.81 -5.31
CA ALA A 61 -12.11 -22.00 -6.00
C ALA A 61 -11.41 -22.31 -7.34
N ASN A 62 -10.80 -21.31 -7.98
CA ASN A 62 -10.27 -21.41 -9.35
C ASN A 62 -8.77 -21.14 -9.45
N SER A 63 -7.96 -21.73 -8.56
CA SER A 63 -6.49 -21.67 -8.64
C SER A 63 -5.92 -20.25 -8.78
N LEU A 64 -6.49 -19.30 -8.02
CA LEU A 64 -6.09 -17.90 -7.99
C LEU A 64 -6.26 -17.14 -9.32
N GLN A 65 -7.06 -17.65 -10.26
CA GLN A 65 -7.38 -16.93 -11.50
C GLN A 65 -8.32 -15.76 -11.22
N TYR A 66 -7.93 -14.55 -11.62
CA TYR A 66 -8.73 -13.35 -11.43
C TYR A 66 -9.81 -13.20 -12.52
N PRO A 67 -11.10 -13.04 -12.16
CA PRO A 67 -12.17 -12.86 -13.14
C PRO A 67 -12.25 -11.40 -13.60
N TRP A 68 -11.67 -11.13 -14.77
CA TRP A 68 -11.71 -9.81 -15.42
C TRP A 68 -13.07 -9.42 -15.99
N PHE A 69 -13.98 -10.39 -16.18
CA PHE A 69 -15.35 -10.15 -16.61
C PHE A 69 -16.30 -10.93 -15.72
N ASP A 70 -17.43 -10.30 -15.40
CA ASP A 70 -18.44 -10.83 -14.53
C ASP A 70 -19.82 -10.90 -15.22
N PRO A 71 -20.28 -12.10 -15.62
CA PRO A 71 -21.59 -12.30 -16.24
C PRO A 71 -22.76 -12.32 -15.24
N MET A 72 -22.51 -12.36 -13.94
CA MET A 72 -23.53 -12.52 -12.89
C MET A 72 -24.01 -11.18 -12.31
N THR A 73 -23.39 -10.07 -12.71
CA THR A 73 -23.87 -8.71 -12.43
C THR A 73 -24.37 -8.04 -13.71
N TYR A 74 -25.01 -6.87 -13.60
CA TYR A 74 -25.53 -6.09 -14.73
C TYR A 74 -26.28 -6.93 -15.79
N TYR A 75 -27.21 -7.77 -15.33
CA TYR A 75 -27.99 -8.64 -16.22
C TYR A 75 -28.81 -7.83 -17.23
N PRO A 76 -28.92 -8.25 -18.51
CA PRO A 76 -28.38 -9.49 -19.10
C PRO A 76 -26.98 -9.38 -19.70
N TYR A 77 -26.24 -8.29 -19.44
CA TYR A 77 -25.01 -7.97 -20.17
C TYR A 77 -23.75 -8.47 -19.49
N GLY A 78 -23.69 -8.46 -18.14
CA GLY A 78 -22.42 -8.61 -17.42
C GLY A 78 -21.61 -7.31 -17.42
N THR A 79 -20.61 -7.21 -16.54
CA THR A 79 -19.69 -6.07 -16.53
C THR A 79 -18.25 -6.53 -16.49
N ASP A 80 -17.39 -5.75 -17.12
CA ASP A 80 -15.96 -5.84 -16.89
C ASP A 80 -15.61 -5.44 -15.45
N ASN A 81 -14.57 -6.06 -14.91
CA ASN A 81 -14.08 -5.81 -13.57
C ASN A 81 -12.90 -4.83 -13.60
N PHE A 82 -13.20 -3.57 -13.30
CA PHE A 82 -12.25 -2.48 -13.28
C PHE A 82 -11.37 -2.43 -12.02
N TRP A 83 -11.63 -3.32 -11.06
CA TRP A 83 -10.84 -3.41 -9.84
C TRP A 83 -9.54 -4.17 -10.09
N GLY A 84 -8.53 -3.92 -9.26
CA GLY A 84 -7.26 -4.62 -9.37
C GLY A 84 -7.30 -6.03 -8.77
N PRO A 85 -6.47 -6.96 -9.26
CA PRO A 85 -6.43 -8.34 -8.76
C PRO A 85 -5.75 -8.47 -7.40
N LEU A 86 -4.97 -7.49 -6.95
CA LEU A 86 -4.07 -7.66 -5.81
C LEU A 86 -4.81 -7.91 -4.49
N PHE A 87 -5.80 -7.08 -4.14
CA PHE A 87 -6.52 -7.25 -2.87
C PHE A 87 -7.22 -8.61 -2.77
N PRO A 88 -8.02 -9.05 -3.76
CA PRO A 88 -8.65 -10.37 -3.70
C PRO A 88 -7.63 -11.51 -3.85
N MET A 89 -6.49 -11.31 -4.53
CA MET A 89 -5.38 -12.27 -4.54
C MET A 89 -4.83 -12.51 -3.13
N ILE A 90 -4.53 -11.45 -2.39
CA ILE A 90 -4.05 -11.56 -0.99
C ILE A 90 -5.10 -12.25 -0.12
N GLY A 91 -6.38 -11.84 -0.23
CA GLY A 91 -7.48 -12.46 0.50
C GLY A 91 -7.64 -13.95 0.21
N SER A 92 -7.51 -14.34 -1.06
CA SER A 92 -7.61 -15.75 -1.48
C SER A 92 -6.44 -16.57 -0.98
N ILE A 93 -5.21 -16.05 -1.05
CA ILE A 93 -4.02 -16.71 -0.49
C ILE A 93 -4.19 -16.88 1.03
N MET A 94 -4.69 -15.87 1.75
CA MET A 94 -4.99 -15.99 3.17
C MET A 94 -6.01 -17.10 3.45
N CYS A 95 -7.08 -17.20 2.66
CA CYS A 95 -8.09 -18.25 2.80
C CYS A 95 -7.50 -19.65 2.57
N ILE A 96 -6.67 -19.82 1.53
CA ILE A 96 -5.99 -21.08 1.24
C ILE A 96 -5.04 -21.48 2.38
N ILE A 97 -4.22 -20.55 2.87
CA ILE A 97 -3.28 -20.80 3.98
C ILE A 97 -4.04 -21.16 5.26
N ALA A 98 -5.16 -20.50 5.53
CA ALA A 98 -6.00 -20.75 6.69
C ALA A 98 -6.84 -22.05 6.58
N GLY A 99 -6.87 -22.69 5.40
CA GLY A 99 -7.74 -23.84 5.15
C GLY A 99 -9.23 -23.48 5.15
N ALA A 100 -9.58 -22.23 4.85
CA ALA A 100 -10.97 -21.75 4.81
C ALA A 100 -11.72 -22.39 3.64
N ALA A 101 -12.59 -23.35 3.93
CA ALA A 101 -13.30 -24.14 2.92
C ALA A 101 -14.80 -23.80 2.83
N THR A 102 -15.39 -23.25 3.88
CA THR A 102 -16.79 -22.82 3.88
C THR A 102 -16.88 -21.32 3.57
N ARG A 103 -18.05 -20.88 3.08
CA ARG A 103 -18.33 -19.46 2.88
C ARG A 103 -18.16 -18.64 4.16
N TYR A 104 -18.55 -19.20 5.31
CA TYR A 104 -18.36 -18.56 6.61
C TYR A 104 -16.87 -18.32 6.89
N ASP A 105 -16.03 -19.34 6.71
CA ASP A 105 -14.59 -19.26 6.98
C ASP A 105 -13.90 -18.29 6.02
N ILE A 106 -14.23 -18.35 4.73
CA ILE A 106 -13.67 -17.45 3.71
C ILE A 106 -14.01 -16.00 4.06
N MET A 107 -15.26 -15.74 4.46
CA MET A 107 -15.69 -14.41 4.82
C MET A 107 -15.02 -13.91 6.11
N TYR A 108 -14.85 -14.78 7.12
CA TYR A 108 -14.16 -14.43 8.35
C TYR A 108 -12.68 -14.10 8.11
N VAL A 109 -11.96 -14.97 7.39
CA VAL A 109 -10.55 -14.77 7.07
C VAL A 109 -10.36 -13.52 6.24
N SER A 110 -11.17 -13.33 5.19
CA SER A 110 -11.14 -12.13 4.34
C SER A 110 -11.42 -10.85 5.14
N SER A 111 -12.28 -10.91 6.15
CA SER A 111 -12.60 -9.79 7.05
C SER A 111 -11.41 -9.33 7.89
N THR A 112 -10.39 -10.17 8.11
CA THR A 112 -9.18 -9.77 8.85
C THR A 112 -8.19 -8.96 8.00
N LEU A 113 -8.17 -9.17 6.67
CA LEU A 113 -7.25 -8.50 5.76
C LEU A 113 -7.25 -6.97 5.89
N PRO A 114 -8.39 -6.26 5.85
CA PRO A 114 -8.39 -4.81 5.98
C PRO A 114 -7.85 -4.32 7.33
N ALA A 115 -8.15 -5.04 8.42
CA ALA A 115 -7.65 -4.72 9.76
C ALA A 115 -6.13 -4.87 9.85
N LEU A 116 -5.58 -5.94 9.28
CA LEU A 116 -4.14 -6.20 9.23
C LEU A 116 -3.41 -5.14 8.39
N MET A 117 -3.95 -4.77 7.23
CA MET A 117 -3.37 -3.72 6.38
C MET A 117 -3.43 -2.34 7.05
N GLY A 118 -4.53 -2.03 7.72
CA GLY A 118 -4.68 -0.80 8.49
C GLY A 118 -3.66 -0.70 9.63
N ALA A 119 -3.42 -1.80 10.34
CA ALA A 119 -2.38 -1.88 11.36
C ALA A 119 -0.96 -1.78 10.77
N ALA A 120 -0.68 -2.47 9.66
CA ALA A 120 0.62 -2.38 8.96
C ALA A 120 0.92 -0.95 8.47
N THR A 121 -0.10 -0.19 8.11
CA THR A 121 0.03 1.23 7.71
C THR A 121 0.61 2.09 8.85
N VAL A 122 0.38 1.75 10.11
CA VAL A 122 0.98 2.45 11.27
C VAL A 122 2.50 2.36 11.25
N VAL A 123 3.03 1.16 11.01
CA VAL A 123 4.47 0.91 10.90
C VAL A 123 5.04 1.61 9.67
N LEU A 124 4.32 1.57 8.56
CA LEU A 124 4.74 2.25 7.33
C LEU A 124 4.86 3.77 7.53
N MET A 125 3.88 4.38 8.20
CA MET A 125 3.86 5.81 8.46
C MET A 125 4.98 6.27 9.41
N TYR A 126 5.43 5.41 10.34
CA TYR A 126 6.66 5.67 11.09
C TYR A 126 7.84 5.96 10.17
N PHE A 127 8.06 5.10 9.17
CA PHE A 127 9.19 5.26 8.25
C PHE A 127 9.04 6.50 7.37
N VAL A 128 7.80 6.85 6.98
CA VAL A 128 7.53 8.09 6.24
C VAL A 128 7.93 9.30 7.08
N GLY A 129 7.41 9.42 8.31
CA GLY A 129 7.76 10.53 9.19
C GLY A 129 9.25 10.59 9.52
N ALA A 130 9.87 9.43 9.75
CA ALA A 130 11.29 9.32 10.05
C ALA A 130 12.20 9.72 8.90
N LYS A 131 11.74 9.56 7.65
CA LYS A 131 12.49 9.99 6.45
C LYS A 131 12.31 11.46 6.11
N VAL A 132 11.22 12.08 6.56
CA VAL A 132 10.99 13.51 6.36
C VAL A 132 11.87 14.36 7.29
N GLU A 133 12.05 13.93 8.53
CA GLU A 133 12.81 14.69 9.52
C GLU A 133 13.63 13.78 10.44
N ASP A 134 13.01 13.14 11.43
CA ASP A 134 13.70 12.27 12.38
C ASP A 134 12.76 11.21 13.01
N TRP A 135 13.33 10.36 13.86
CA TRP A 135 12.61 9.30 14.56
C TRP A 135 11.44 9.80 15.43
N LYS A 136 11.46 11.06 15.92
CA LYS A 136 10.37 11.63 16.73
C LYS A 136 9.18 11.92 15.82
N THR A 137 9.42 12.53 14.67
CA THR A 137 8.39 12.74 13.64
C THR A 137 7.82 11.40 13.16
N GLY A 138 8.66 10.36 13.07
CA GLY A 138 8.21 8.98 12.84
C GLY A 138 7.24 8.46 13.92
N ILE A 139 7.56 8.63 15.20
CA ILE A 139 6.67 8.18 16.29
C ILE A 139 5.35 8.96 16.31
N ILE A 140 5.39 10.27 16.06
CA ILE A 140 4.19 11.12 16.01
C ILE A 140 3.27 10.70 14.86
N THR A 141 3.83 10.47 13.67
CA THR A 141 3.05 10.02 12.50
C THR A 141 2.46 8.63 12.70
N ALA A 142 3.20 7.70 13.31
CA ALA A 142 2.68 6.38 13.69
C ALA A 142 1.52 6.49 14.69
N LEU A 143 1.67 7.29 15.75
CA LEU A 143 0.62 7.52 16.75
C LEU A 143 -0.65 8.07 16.09
N PHE A 144 -0.54 9.13 15.29
CA PHE A 144 -1.72 9.71 14.62
C PHE A 144 -2.37 8.72 13.65
N THR A 145 -1.59 7.92 12.93
CA THR A 145 -2.12 6.88 12.03
C THR A 145 -2.86 5.78 12.80
N ALA A 146 -2.42 5.45 14.02
CA ALA A 146 -3.08 4.45 14.85
C ALA A 146 -4.47 4.90 15.34
N ILE A 147 -4.66 6.20 15.59
CA ILE A 147 -5.88 6.76 16.20
C ILE A 147 -6.78 7.53 15.24
N VAL A 148 -6.33 7.82 14.01
CA VAL A 148 -7.10 8.64 13.07
C VAL A 148 -8.43 7.96 12.73
N ALA A 149 -9.52 8.69 12.92
CA ALA A 149 -10.88 8.23 12.68
C ALA A 149 -11.35 8.53 11.23
N GLY A 150 -12.64 8.35 10.97
CA GLY A 150 -13.25 8.65 9.68
C GLY A 150 -13.05 7.54 8.65
N GLN A 151 -12.92 7.90 7.37
CA GLN A 151 -12.94 6.92 6.28
C GLN A 151 -11.76 5.96 6.31
N PHE A 152 -10.57 6.39 6.73
CA PHE A 152 -9.44 5.48 6.86
C PHE A 152 -9.71 4.38 7.90
N LEU A 153 -10.22 4.75 9.08
CA LEU A 153 -10.59 3.77 10.08
C LEU A 153 -11.73 2.88 9.58
N TYR A 154 -12.84 3.47 9.13
CA TYR A 154 -14.03 2.74 8.69
C TYR A 154 -13.74 1.72 7.58
N ARG A 155 -12.96 2.13 6.57
CA ARG A 155 -12.57 1.28 5.42
C ARG A 155 -11.40 0.34 5.72
N SER A 156 -10.91 0.31 6.96
CA SER A 156 -9.93 -0.67 7.45
C SER A 156 -10.43 -1.47 8.65
N LEU A 157 -11.73 -1.41 8.96
CA LEU A 157 -12.35 -2.24 9.98
C LEU A 157 -12.44 -3.70 9.52
N PHE A 158 -12.46 -4.60 10.49
CA PHE A 158 -12.89 -5.97 10.26
C PHE A 158 -14.29 -5.98 9.62
N GLY A 159 -14.45 -6.76 8.55
CA GLY A 159 -15.70 -6.84 7.79
C GLY A 159 -15.85 -5.80 6.68
N PHE A 160 -14.96 -4.81 6.57
CA PHE A 160 -14.88 -3.91 5.40
C PHE A 160 -13.87 -4.45 4.38
N VAL A 161 -14.20 -5.60 3.77
CA VAL A 161 -13.33 -6.36 2.86
C VAL A 161 -13.18 -5.62 1.53
N ASP A 162 -12.39 -4.55 1.47
CA ASP A 162 -12.27 -3.74 0.26
C ASP A 162 -10.88 -3.13 0.07
N HIS A 163 -10.60 -2.77 -1.18
CA HIS A 163 -9.29 -2.35 -1.67
C HIS A 163 -8.79 -0.99 -1.15
N HIS A 164 -9.64 -0.18 -0.52
CA HIS A 164 -9.32 1.20 -0.13
C HIS A 164 -8.16 1.32 0.87
N VAL A 165 -8.07 0.42 1.84
CA VAL A 165 -6.93 0.41 2.79
C VAL A 165 -5.63 0.03 2.07
N ALA A 166 -5.70 -0.81 1.03
CA ALA A 166 -4.56 -1.15 0.21
C ALA A 166 -4.12 0.01 -0.69
N GLU A 167 -5.04 0.82 -1.22
CA GLU A 167 -4.68 2.09 -1.91
C GLU A 167 -3.87 2.98 -0.99
N THR A 168 -4.31 3.14 0.26
CA THR A 168 -3.62 3.97 1.25
C THR A 168 -2.23 3.41 1.58
N PHE A 169 -2.14 2.10 1.81
CA PHE A 169 -0.88 1.42 2.15
C PHE A 169 0.14 1.50 1.01
N PHE A 170 -0.23 1.09 -0.21
CA PHE A 170 0.71 1.10 -1.35
C PHE A 170 1.01 2.51 -1.84
N GLY A 171 0.05 3.43 -1.73
CA GLY A 171 0.25 4.86 -1.93
C GLY A 171 1.30 5.44 -0.98
N ALA A 172 1.18 5.16 0.31
CA ALA A 172 2.18 5.57 1.31
C ALA A 172 3.53 4.89 1.09
N LEU A 173 3.56 3.63 0.65
CA LEU A 173 4.81 2.90 0.35
C LEU A 173 5.53 3.50 -0.85
N PHE A 174 4.79 3.85 -1.91
CA PHE A 174 5.33 4.59 -3.05
C PHE A 174 5.96 5.90 -2.61
N CYS A 175 5.22 6.71 -1.82
CA CYS A 175 5.72 7.97 -1.28
C CYS A 175 6.96 7.76 -0.39
N LEU A 176 6.99 6.72 0.45
CA LEU A 176 8.14 6.40 1.29
C LEU A 176 9.39 6.13 0.44
N MET A 177 9.28 5.29 -0.59
CA MET A 177 10.42 5.00 -1.47
C MET A 177 10.88 6.24 -2.24
N TYR A 178 9.93 7.07 -2.68
CA TYR A 178 10.22 8.33 -3.37
C TYR A 178 10.95 9.32 -2.45
N ILE A 179 10.48 9.52 -1.22
CA ILE A 179 11.12 10.37 -0.20
C ILE A 179 12.49 9.79 0.18
N ALA A 180 12.59 8.47 0.36
CA ALA A 180 13.84 7.81 0.70
C ALA A 180 14.91 8.00 -0.39
N TYR A 181 14.52 7.96 -1.66
CA TYR A 181 15.40 8.29 -2.78
C TYR A 181 15.91 9.73 -2.65
N ILE A 182 15.00 10.70 -2.50
CA ILE A 182 15.35 12.13 -2.41
C ILE A 182 16.27 12.40 -1.22
N ALA A 183 15.99 11.79 -0.07
CA ALA A 183 16.83 11.89 1.11
C ALA A 183 18.23 11.31 0.86
N TYR A 184 18.31 10.15 0.20
CA TYR A 184 19.57 9.48 -0.08
C TYR A 184 20.48 10.30 -1.00
N VAL A 185 19.95 10.82 -2.12
CA VAL A 185 20.74 11.57 -3.11
C VAL A 185 21.18 12.96 -2.62
N ARG A 186 20.56 13.47 -1.55
CA ARG A 186 21.02 14.71 -0.88
C ARG A 186 22.32 14.50 -0.11
N GLU A 187 22.52 13.32 0.47
CA GLU A 187 23.74 12.95 1.19
C GLU A 187 24.78 12.32 0.25
N HIS A 188 24.32 11.67 -0.83
CA HIS A 188 25.14 10.97 -1.81
C HIS A 188 24.81 11.49 -3.22
N PRO A 189 25.38 12.64 -3.62
CA PRO A 189 25.09 13.24 -4.93
C PRO A 189 25.40 12.28 -6.07
N ILE A 190 24.54 12.25 -7.07
CA ILE A 190 24.73 11.39 -8.24
C ILE A 190 25.62 12.05 -9.29
N ASP A 191 26.37 11.22 -10.02
CA ASP A 191 27.12 11.62 -11.20
C ASP A 191 26.88 10.60 -12.32
N PHE A 192 26.33 11.03 -13.45
CA PHE A 192 26.10 10.16 -14.60
C PHE A 192 27.40 9.64 -15.25
N GLY A 193 28.53 10.27 -14.98
CA GLY A 193 29.86 9.78 -15.37
C GLY A 193 30.36 8.61 -14.49
N ASP A 194 29.84 8.48 -13.26
CA ASP A 194 30.21 7.42 -12.32
C ASP A 194 29.05 6.45 -12.10
N LYS A 195 29.15 5.26 -12.71
CA LYS A 195 28.16 4.20 -12.57
C LYS A 195 27.96 3.73 -11.13
N GLU A 196 28.98 3.80 -10.28
CA GLU A 196 28.84 3.38 -8.87
C GLU A 196 27.91 4.30 -8.11
N SER A 197 28.00 5.62 -8.35
CA SER A 197 27.11 6.62 -7.76
C SER A 197 25.62 6.39 -8.08
N LEU A 198 25.31 5.72 -9.20
CA LEU A 198 23.93 5.50 -9.67
C LEU A 198 23.28 4.24 -9.09
N LYS A 199 24.06 3.26 -8.60
CA LYS A 199 23.53 1.93 -8.25
C LYS A 199 22.49 1.97 -7.15
N ILE A 200 22.82 2.59 -6.02
CA ILE A 200 21.92 2.66 -4.85
C ILE A 200 20.70 3.54 -5.15
N PRO A 201 20.85 4.76 -5.72
CA PRO A 201 19.70 5.56 -6.14
C PRO A 201 18.79 4.80 -7.12
N ALA A 202 19.35 4.16 -8.15
CA ALA A 202 18.56 3.38 -9.11
C ALA A 202 17.81 2.24 -8.43
N LEU A 203 18.42 1.54 -7.47
CA LEU A 203 17.75 0.49 -6.70
C LEU A 203 16.57 1.02 -5.90
N ILE A 204 16.72 2.17 -5.22
CA ILE A 204 15.62 2.79 -4.46
C ILE A 204 14.49 3.23 -5.43
N ALA A 205 14.84 3.80 -6.59
CA ALA A 205 13.87 4.17 -7.63
C ALA A 205 13.14 2.94 -8.21
N ILE A 206 13.83 1.81 -8.38
CA ILE A 206 13.21 0.53 -8.75
C ILE A 206 12.18 0.13 -7.70
N PHE A 207 12.51 0.19 -6.42
CA PHE A 207 11.55 -0.13 -5.35
C PHE A 207 10.36 0.85 -5.31
N SER A 208 10.58 2.13 -5.64
CA SER A 208 9.49 3.09 -5.83
C SER A 208 8.57 2.65 -6.98
N GLY A 209 9.14 2.27 -8.13
CA GLY A 209 8.39 1.75 -9.27
C GLY A 209 7.62 0.47 -8.94
N ILE A 210 8.23 -0.47 -8.20
CA ILE A 210 7.57 -1.70 -7.75
C ILE A 210 6.39 -1.37 -6.83
N ALA A 211 6.57 -0.49 -5.84
CA ALA A 211 5.49 -0.06 -4.97
C ALA A 211 4.34 0.57 -5.77
N TYR A 212 4.66 1.36 -6.80
CA TYR A 212 3.68 1.94 -7.71
C TYR A 212 2.93 0.87 -8.51
N VAL A 213 3.61 -0.12 -9.08
CA VAL A 213 3.00 -1.25 -9.82
C VAL A 213 2.09 -2.07 -8.92
N ILE A 214 2.50 -2.35 -7.69
CA ILE A 214 1.67 -3.07 -6.71
C ILE A 214 0.42 -2.23 -6.39
N GLY A 215 0.56 -0.91 -6.23
CA GLY A 215 -0.58 0.01 -6.11
C GLY A 215 -1.52 -0.02 -7.31
N LEU A 216 -0.98 -0.03 -8.55
CA LEU A 216 -1.77 -0.18 -9.78
C LEU A 216 -2.50 -1.53 -9.84
N ALA A 217 -1.84 -2.61 -9.42
CA ALA A 217 -2.45 -3.93 -9.33
C ALA A 217 -3.55 -4.01 -8.26
N ASN A 218 -3.61 -3.05 -7.33
CA ASN A 218 -4.73 -2.89 -6.40
C ASN A 218 -5.85 -2.05 -7.02
N MET A 219 -5.51 -0.89 -7.57
CA MET A 219 -6.45 0.01 -8.22
C MET A 219 -5.82 0.92 -9.28
N PRO A 220 -6.52 1.18 -10.40
CA PRO A 220 -6.09 2.16 -11.40
C PRO A 220 -5.97 3.61 -10.88
N THR A 221 -6.66 3.95 -9.80
CA THR A 221 -6.58 5.28 -9.13
C THR A 221 -5.17 5.64 -8.68
N MET A 222 -4.26 4.66 -8.60
CA MET A 222 -2.83 4.89 -8.35
C MET A 222 -2.19 5.84 -9.38
N ILE A 223 -2.82 6.08 -10.54
CA ILE A 223 -2.43 7.14 -11.48
C ILE A 223 -2.36 8.53 -10.84
N LEU A 224 -3.15 8.81 -9.80
CA LEU A 224 -3.09 10.07 -9.05
C LEU A 224 -1.74 10.28 -8.35
N TYR A 225 -1.07 9.20 -7.91
CA TYR A 225 0.27 9.30 -7.32
C TYR A 225 1.34 9.64 -8.36
N ALA A 226 1.15 9.24 -9.63
CA ALA A 226 2.02 9.70 -10.72
C ALA A 226 1.84 11.21 -10.98
N LEU A 227 0.60 11.71 -10.91
CA LEU A 227 0.34 13.14 -10.99
C LEU A 227 1.01 13.90 -9.83
N ILE A 228 0.91 13.40 -8.60
CA ILE A 228 1.59 13.98 -7.42
C ILE A 228 3.11 14.00 -7.63
N ALA A 229 3.71 12.90 -8.11
CA ALA A 229 5.14 12.83 -8.41
C ALA A 229 5.57 13.81 -9.51
N ALA A 230 4.75 13.98 -10.54
CA ALA A 230 4.99 14.95 -11.62
C ALA A 230 4.95 16.40 -11.11
N ILE A 231 3.94 16.76 -10.31
CA ILE A 231 3.83 18.08 -9.68
C ILE A 231 5.03 18.32 -8.76
N TYR A 232 5.35 17.36 -7.89
CA TYR A 232 6.51 17.43 -6.99
C TYR A 232 7.80 17.63 -7.78
N THR A 233 8.02 16.85 -8.84
CA THR A 233 9.22 16.95 -9.69
C THR A 233 9.33 18.35 -10.32
N GLY A 234 8.23 18.91 -10.81
CA GLY A 234 8.21 20.28 -11.35
C GLY A 234 8.59 21.33 -10.30
N ILE A 235 8.01 21.25 -9.10
CA ILE A 235 8.32 22.16 -7.99
C ILE A 235 9.79 22.00 -7.56
N GLN A 236 10.26 20.77 -7.37
CA GLN A 236 11.61 20.46 -6.91
C GLN A 236 12.66 20.91 -7.94
N PHE A 237 12.39 20.74 -9.24
CA PHE A 237 13.25 21.23 -10.32
C PHE A 237 13.45 22.75 -10.26
N ILE A 238 12.35 23.51 -10.12
CA ILE A 238 12.42 24.97 -10.00
C ILE A 238 13.21 25.36 -8.75
N TRP A 239 12.94 24.69 -7.62
CA TRP A 239 13.61 24.97 -6.36
C TRP A 239 15.12 24.74 -6.43
N ASP A 240 15.55 23.62 -7.01
CA ASP A 240 16.98 23.32 -7.16
C ASP A 240 17.66 24.29 -8.12
N ARG A 241 16.96 24.71 -9.17
CA ARG A 241 17.49 25.74 -10.07
C ARG A 241 17.71 27.07 -9.36
N ILE A 242 16.78 27.49 -8.50
CA ILE A 242 16.93 28.69 -7.65
C ILE A 242 18.12 28.54 -6.68
N LYS A 243 18.36 27.33 -6.17
CA LYS A 243 19.47 27.03 -5.25
C LYS A 243 20.80 26.72 -5.95
N GLY A 244 20.87 26.80 -7.28
CA GLY A 244 22.07 26.49 -8.05
C GLY A 244 22.51 25.03 -7.97
N ARG A 245 21.57 24.12 -7.71
CA ARG A 245 21.81 22.67 -7.59
C ARG A 245 21.55 21.94 -8.91
N THR A 246 22.18 20.78 -9.06
CA THR A 246 21.93 19.82 -10.13
C THR A 246 20.54 19.20 -9.99
N THR A 247 19.94 18.80 -11.11
CA THR A 247 18.57 18.22 -11.19
C THR A 247 18.53 16.85 -11.86
N GLU A 248 19.71 16.37 -12.28
CA GLU A 248 20.01 15.07 -12.86
C GLU A 248 19.37 13.92 -12.07
N TYR A 249 19.34 14.04 -10.74
CA TYR A 249 18.77 13.04 -9.85
C TYR A 249 17.25 12.89 -10.00
N LEU A 250 16.54 13.94 -10.40
CA LEU A 250 15.10 13.87 -10.67
C LEU A 250 14.83 13.11 -11.97
N VAL A 251 15.73 13.20 -12.96
CA VAL A 251 15.63 12.45 -14.21
C VAL A 251 15.78 10.96 -13.91
N LEU A 252 16.84 10.57 -13.20
CA LEU A 252 17.06 9.17 -12.83
C LEU A 252 15.87 8.60 -12.04
N LEU A 253 15.37 9.34 -11.05
CA LEU A 253 14.21 8.94 -10.25
C LEU A 253 12.99 8.60 -11.10
N ASN A 254 12.56 9.55 -11.93
CA ASN A 254 11.32 9.42 -12.69
C ASN A 254 11.47 8.39 -13.83
N VAL A 255 12.59 8.40 -14.54
CA VAL A 255 12.83 7.44 -15.64
C VAL A 255 12.84 6.01 -15.14
N VAL A 256 13.53 5.74 -14.02
CA VAL A 256 13.60 4.38 -13.47
C VAL A 256 12.26 3.97 -12.86
N THR A 257 11.66 4.82 -12.03
CA THR A 257 10.37 4.55 -11.35
C THR A 257 9.26 4.26 -12.37
N PHE A 258 9.08 5.14 -13.35
CA PHE A 258 8.02 4.97 -14.34
C PHE A 258 8.39 4.01 -15.47
N GLY A 259 9.68 3.77 -15.71
CA GLY A 259 10.12 2.65 -16.55
C GLY A 259 9.70 1.30 -15.96
N VAL A 260 9.89 1.10 -14.66
CA VAL A 260 9.37 -0.07 -13.93
C VAL A 260 7.84 -0.10 -13.96
N ALA A 261 7.17 1.05 -13.80
CA ALA A 261 5.71 1.13 -13.88
C ALA A 261 5.17 0.65 -15.24
N ILE A 262 5.77 1.11 -16.34
CA ILE A 262 5.41 0.71 -17.70
C ILE A 262 5.60 -0.80 -17.88
N LEU A 263 6.74 -1.35 -17.45
CA LEU A 263 6.99 -2.80 -17.52
C LEU A 263 5.97 -3.58 -16.68
N GLY A 264 5.67 -3.12 -15.47
CA GLY A 264 4.69 -3.74 -14.58
C GLY A 264 3.27 -3.69 -15.13
N PHE A 265 2.90 -2.62 -15.85
CA PHE A 265 1.60 -2.51 -16.51
C PHE A 265 1.40 -3.61 -17.56
N PHE A 266 2.44 -3.96 -18.33
CA PHE A 266 2.38 -5.10 -19.26
C PHE A 266 2.21 -6.45 -18.54
N ILE A 267 2.72 -6.59 -17.31
CA ILE A 267 2.55 -7.80 -16.49
C ILE A 267 1.12 -7.90 -15.95
N ILE A 268 0.56 -6.78 -15.47
CA ILE A 268 -0.85 -6.74 -15.01
C ILE A 268 -1.77 -7.11 -16.17
N GLY A 269 -1.50 -6.58 -17.37
CA GLY A 269 -2.19 -6.92 -18.61
C GLY A 269 -3.29 -5.94 -19.00
N LEU A 270 -3.61 -5.93 -20.30
CA LEU A 270 -4.72 -5.16 -20.88
C LEU A 270 -5.94 -6.07 -20.97
N HIS A 271 -6.85 -5.94 -20.01
CA HIS A 271 -8.01 -6.84 -19.89
C HIS A 271 -9.32 -6.25 -20.42
N HIS A 272 -9.28 -5.00 -20.90
CA HIS A 272 -10.46 -4.26 -21.37
C HIS A 272 -10.26 -3.78 -22.81
N ALA A 273 -11.34 -3.80 -23.59
CA ALA A 273 -11.33 -3.26 -24.94
C ALA A 273 -11.55 -1.73 -24.89
N GLY A 274 -10.49 -0.95 -25.08
CA GLY A 274 -10.55 0.50 -25.17
C GLY A 274 -9.97 1.22 -23.94
N MET A 275 -10.29 2.52 -23.80
CA MET A 275 -9.86 3.38 -22.68
C MET A 275 -11.04 3.76 -21.76
N GLY A 276 -12.13 3.00 -21.83
CA GLY A 276 -13.43 3.31 -21.21
C GLY A 276 -13.65 2.60 -19.89
#